data_AF-A0AAU3SLJ8-F1
#
_entry.id   AF-A0AAU3SLJ8-F1
#
_cell.length_a   1.000
_cell.length_b   1.000
_cell.length_c   1.000
_cell.angle_alpha   90.00
_cell.angle_beta   90.00
_cell.angle_gamma   90.00
#
_symmetry.space_group_name_H-M   'P 1'
#
loop_
_entity.id
_entity.type
_entity.pdbx_description
1 polymer ?
#
loop_
_entity_poly.entity_id
_entity_poly.type
_entity_poly.pdbx_seq_one_letter_code
_entity_poly.pdbx_strand_id
1 'polypeptide(L)' 'MPRYLITHPKGKQGEDILVEDPDLTLTIHGAWAVLSDPQGACLAVSAHAGATITRIDEPEGEPAV' A
#
# COMPACT_ATOMS: atom_id res chain seq x y z
N MET A 1 -6.43 -9.57 8.69
CA MET A 1 -6.76 -8.13 8.57
C MET A 1 -5.75 -7.57 7.60
N PRO A 2 -6.16 -7.04 6.45
CA PRO A 2 -5.27 -6.42 5.48
C PRO A 2 -4.37 -5.35 6.10
N ARG A 3 -3.07 -5.40 5.78
CA ARG A 3 -2.06 -4.44 6.26
C ARG A 3 -1.10 -4.11 5.14
N TYR A 4 -0.97 -2.83 4.82
CA TYR A 4 -0.06 -2.36 3.78
C TYR A 4 0.97 -1.40 4.37
N LEU A 5 2.24 -1.68 4.08
CA LEU A 5 3.36 -0.79 4.38
C LEU A 5 3.74 -0.04 3.10
N ILE A 6 3.66 1.28 3.14
CA ILE A 6 4.08 2.19 2.09
C ILE A 6 5.43 2.75 2.51
N THR A 7 6.47 2.44 1.75
CA THR A 7 7.83 2.94 1.98
C THR A 7 8.19 3.97 0.94
N HIS A 8 8.70 5.12 1.39
CA HIS A 8 9.13 6.20 0.50
C HIS A 8 10.66 6.18 0.33
N PRO A 9 11.17 6.49 -0.88
CA PRO A 9 12.60 6.48 -1.12
C PRO A 9 13.29 7.58 -0.29
N LYS A 10 14.40 7.23 0.35
CA LYS A 10 15.20 8.16 1.18
C LYS A 10 15.55 9.42 0.39
N GLY A 11 15.22 10.58 0.96
CA GLY A 11 15.49 11.89 0.36
C GLY A 11 14.33 12.48 -0.46
N LYS A 12 13.22 11.75 -0.66
CA LYS A 12 11.93 12.34 -1.05
C LYS A 12 11.09 12.62 0.21
N GLN A 13 10.19 13.60 0.12
CA GLN A 13 9.26 13.92 1.22
C GLN A 13 8.30 12.74 1.43
N GLY A 14 8.28 12.17 2.64
CA GLY A 14 7.37 11.11 3.05
C GLY A 14 7.98 10.23 4.14
N GLU A 15 7.29 10.09 5.26
CA GLU A 15 7.58 9.03 6.24
C GLU A 15 6.97 7.71 5.75
N ASP A 16 7.49 6.58 6.22
CA ASP A 16 6.88 5.29 5.94
C ASP A 16 5.49 5.22 6.60
N ILE A 17 4.49 4.76 5.85
CA ILE A 17 3.09 4.74 6.29
C ILE A 17 2.63 3.29 6.41
N LEU A 18 2.04 2.96 7.55
CA LEU A 18 1.35 1.69 7.77
C LEU A 18 -0.16 1.94 7.78
N VAL A 19 -0.89 1.26 6.88
CA VAL A 19 -2.35 1.33 6.78
C VAL A 19 -2.91 -0.05 7.07
N GLU A 20 -3.87 -0.12 8.00
CA GLU A 20 -4.49 -1.36 8.45
C GLU A 20 -5.98 -1.14 8.58
N ASP A 21 -6.78 -1.95 7.89
CA ASP A 21 -8.23 -1.96 8.05
C ASP A 21 -8.78 -3.35 7.64
N PRO A 22 -9.81 -3.91 8.31
CA PRO A 22 -10.38 -5.21 7.95
C PRO A 22 -10.95 -5.27 6.54
N ASP A 23 -11.48 -4.15 6.05
CA ASP A 23 -12.14 -3.99 4.76
C ASP A 23 -11.24 -3.24 3.76
N LEU A 24 -9.94 -3.10 4.05
CA LEU A 24 -8.99 -2.39 3.20
C LEU A 24 -8.80 -3.10 1.86
N THR A 25 -8.93 -2.33 0.79
CA THR A 25 -8.73 -2.78 -0.58
C THR A 25 -7.65 -1.93 -1.25
N LEU A 26 -6.77 -2.57 -2.03
CA LEU A 26 -5.79 -1.89 -2.87
C LEU A 26 -6.23 -2.01 -4.32
N THR A 27 -6.47 -0.87 -4.98
CA THR A 27 -6.82 -0.83 -6.41
C THR A 27 -5.84 0.04 -7.18
N ILE A 28 -5.44 -0.41 -8.38
CA ILE A 28 -4.59 0.37 -9.27
C ILE A 28 -5.46 1.03 -10.34
N HIS A 29 -5.50 2.36 -10.33
CA HIS A 29 -6.22 3.18 -11.30
C HIS A 29 -5.24 4.06 -12.08
N GLY A 30 -4.88 3.61 -13.29
CA GLY A 30 -3.90 4.30 -14.13
C GLY A 30 -2.53 4.38 -13.44
N ALA A 31 -2.04 5.59 -13.20
CA ALA A 31 -0.76 5.84 -12.53
C ALA A 31 -0.89 5.99 -11.00
N TRP A 32 -1.99 5.53 -10.41
CA TRP A 32 -2.26 5.65 -8.98
C TRP A 32 -2.57 4.30 -8.35
N ALA A 33 -1.97 4.05 -7.19
CA ALA A 33 -2.39 3.02 -6.27
C ALA A 33 -3.28 3.66 -5.19
N VAL A 34 -4.50 3.16 -5.04
CA VAL A 34 -5.51 3.70 -4.11
C VAL A 34 -5.86 2.62 -3.09
N LEU A 35 -5.66 2.96 -1.82
CA LEU A 35 -6.12 2.20 -0.67
C LEU A 35 -7.47 2.77 -0.24
N SER A 36 -8.49 1.93 -0.18
CA SER A 36 -9.86 2.31 0.14
C SER A 36 -10.54 1.33 1.08
N ASP A 37 -11.41 1.87 1.90
CA ASP A 37 -12.35 1.15 2.78
C ASP A 37 -13.81 1.46 2.32
N PRO A 38 -14.85 0.94 3.00
CA PRO A 38 -16.23 1.24 2.66
C PRO A 38 -16.65 2.72 2.80
N GLN A 39 -15.86 3.56 3.49
CA GLN A 39 -16.09 5.01 3.61
C GLN A 39 -15.43 5.80 2.47
N GLY A 40 -14.50 5.20 1.73
CA GLY A 40 -13.91 5.76 0.53
C GLY A 40 -12.39 5.60 0.47
N ALA A 41 -11.72 6.51 -0.23
CA ALA A 41 -10.26 6.48 -0.37
C ALA A 41 -9.57 6.95 0.93
N CYS A 42 -8.73 6.08 1.50
CA CYS A 42 -7.94 6.37 2.69
C CYS A 42 -6.57 6.94 2.31
N LEU A 43 -5.95 6.39 1.26
CA LEU A 43 -4.63 6.82 0.77
C LEU A 43 -4.53 6.63 -0.75
N ALA A 44 -3.95 7.60 -1.44
CA ALA A 44 -3.64 7.49 -2.87
C ALA A 44 -2.17 7.82 -3.11
N VAL A 45 -1.45 6.91 -3.75
CA VAL A 45 -0.03 7.01 -4.02
C VAL A 45 0.19 7.02 -5.52
N SER A 46 0.83 8.07 -6.03
CA SER A 46 1.17 8.14 -7.45
C SER A 46 2.38 7.28 -7.78
N ALA A 47 2.40 6.68 -8.97
CA ALA A 47 3.55 5.95 -9.50
C ALA A 47 4.83 6.82 -9.56
N HIS A 48 4.67 8.15 -9.72
CA HIS A 48 5.79 9.10 -9.76
C HIS A 48 6.43 9.36 -8.38
N ALA A 49 5.74 9.03 -7.28
CA ALA A 49 6.31 9.12 -5.94
C ALA A 49 7.53 8.21 -5.79
N GLY A 50 7.55 7.07 -6.50
CA GLY A 50 8.58 6.04 -6.35
C GLY A 50 8.46 5.30 -5.01
N ALA A 51 7.28 5.32 -4.41
CA ALA A 51 6.98 4.58 -3.20
C ALA A 51 6.77 3.10 -3.52
N THR A 52 7.10 2.23 -2.56
CA THR A 52 6.80 0.80 -2.63
C THR A 52 5.65 0.49 -1.68
N ILE A 53 4.63 -0.21 -2.18
CA ILE A 53 3.48 -0.65 -1.40
C ILE A 53 3.59 -2.17 -1.22
N THR A 54 3.75 -2.61 0.02
CA THR A 54 3.91 -4.02 0.36
C THR A 54 2.77 -4.47 1.26
N ARG A 55 2.12 -5.57 0.90
CA ARG A 55 1.16 -6.22 1.79
C ARG A 55 1.93 -7.07 2.81
N ILE A 56 1.70 -6.82 4.10
CA ILE A 56 2.49 -7.42 5.19
C ILE A 56 1.64 -8.28 6.14
N ASP A 57 0.35 -8.45 5.86
CA ASP A 57 -0.52 -9.37 6.60
C ASP A 57 -0.50 -10.80 6.05
N GLU A 58 -0.02 -10.99 4.82
CA GLU A 58 0.18 -12.31 4.24
C GLU A 58 1.59 -12.79 4.59
N PRO A 59 1.75 -14.03 5.09
CA PRO A 59 3.08 -14.62 5.21
C PRO A 59 3.70 -14.64 3.80
N GLU A 60 4.90 -14.08 3.67
CA GLU A 60 5.70 -14.13 2.44
C GLU A 60 5.71 -15.59 1.98
N GLY A 61 4.99 -15.86 0.89
CA GLY A 61 4.69 -17.22 0.47
C GLY A 61 5.97 -18.03 0.37
N GLU A 62 6.04 -19.15 1.12
CA GLU A 62 7.04 -20.17 0.87
C GLU A 62 7.05 -20.47 -0.64
N PRO A 63 8.21 -20.43 -1.31
CA PRO A 63 8.26 -20.70 -2.73
C PRO A 63 7.67 -22.09 -2.97
N ALA A 64 6.63 -22.16 -3.82
CA ALA A 64 6.12 -23.43 -4.31
C ALA A 64 7.29 -24.16 -5.00
N VAL A 65 7.73 -25.26 -4.38
CA VAL A 65 8.83 -26.12 -4.85
C VAL A 65 8.49 -26.86 -6.15
#